data_AF-Q6QIM1-F1
#
_entry.id   AF-Q6QIM1-F1
#
_cell.length_a   1.000
_cell.length_b   1.000
_cell.length_c   1.000
_cell.angle_alpha   90.00
_cell.angle_beta   90.00
_cell.angle_gamma   90.00
#
_symmetry.space_group_name_H-M   'P 1'
#
loop_
_entity.id
_entity.type
_entity.pdbx_description
1 polymer ?
#
loop_
_entity_poly.entity_id
_entity_poly.type
_entity_poly.pdbx_seq_one_letter_code
_entity_poly.pdbx_strand_id
1 'polypeptide(L)' 'PSQVWNMTISRTSENSMHVKCRPPRDRNGPHERYHLEVEAGNTLVRNESHKNCDFRVKDLQYSTNYTFK' A
#
# COMPACT_ATOMS: atom_id res chain seq x y z
N PRO A 1 -1.37 12.88 -10.58
CA PRO A 1 -2.50 11.92 -10.60
C PRO A 1 -3.48 12.27 -9.49
N SER A 2 -4.77 11.94 -9.66
CA SER A 2 -5.77 11.98 -8.58
C SER A 2 -5.54 10.83 -7.56
N GLN A 3 -6.30 10.81 -6.46
CA GLN A 3 -6.19 9.76 -5.45
C GLN A 3 -6.60 8.40 -6.02
N VAL A 4 -5.90 7.34 -5.59
CA VAL A 4 -6.29 5.96 -5.90
C VAL A 4 -7.68 5.64 -5.38
N TRP A 5 -8.42 4.83 -6.13
CA TRP A 5 -9.81 4.54 -5.82
C TRP A 5 -9.95 3.19 -5.11
N ASN A 6 -10.95 3.03 -4.22
CA ASN A 6 -11.24 1.76 -3.52
C ASN A 6 -9.99 1.06 -2.96
N MET A 7 -9.19 1.77 -2.16
CA MET A 7 -8.10 1.14 -1.42
C MET A 7 -8.67 0.20 -0.37
N THR A 8 -8.25 -1.06 -0.40
CA THR A 8 -8.64 -2.11 0.53
C THR A 8 -7.41 -2.70 1.18
N ILE A 9 -7.44 -2.84 2.50
CA ILE A 9 -6.40 -3.48 3.30
C ILE A 9 -7.05 -4.70 3.94
N SER A 10 -6.48 -5.88 3.70
CA SER A 10 -7.00 -7.14 4.24
C SER A 10 -5.87 -7.94 4.88
N ARG A 11 -6.16 -8.52 6.04
CA ARG A 11 -5.20 -9.36 6.75
C ARG A 11 -5.10 -10.72 6.07
N THR A 12 -3.90 -11.10 5.61
CA THR A 12 -3.65 -12.42 4.98
C THR A 12 -3.10 -13.45 5.96
N SER A 13 -2.40 -13.01 7.01
CA SER A 13 -1.97 -13.83 8.14
C SER A 13 -1.78 -12.95 9.37
N GLU A 14 -1.36 -13.56 10.49
CA GLU A 14 -1.14 -12.81 11.72
C GLU A 14 -0.16 -11.62 11.57
N ASN A 15 0.83 -11.76 10.68
CA ASN A 15 1.90 -10.80 10.41
C ASN A 15 1.97 -10.36 8.93
N SER A 16 0.87 -10.50 8.17
CA SER A 16 0.84 -10.06 6.78
C SER A 16 -0.47 -9.39 6.38
N MET A 17 -0.34 -8.40 5.50
CA MET A 17 -1.42 -7.59 4.97
C MET A 17 -1.37 -7.58 3.43
N HIS A 18 -2.53 -7.62 2.80
CA HIS A 18 -2.71 -7.42 1.37
C HIS A 18 -3.38 -6.07 1.13
N VAL A 19 -2.65 -5.17 0.50
CA VAL A 19 -3.12 -3.84 0.08
C VAL A 19 -3.40 -3.87 -1.41
N LYS A 20 -4.62 -3.48 -1.78
CA LYS A 20 -5.08 -3.38 -3.16
C LYS A 20 -5.76 -2.03 -3.37
N CYS A 21 -5.62 -1.47 -4.56
CA CYS A 21 -6.39 -0.31 -4.96
C CYS A 21 -6.71 -0.33 -6.45
N ARG A 22 -7.65 0.51 -6.86
CA ARG A 22 -7.96 0.78 -8.27
C ARG A 22 -7.15 1.98 -8.75
N PRO A 23 -6.85 2.05 -10.06
CA PRO A 23 -6.22 3.21 -10.66
C PRO A 23 -6.95 4.51 -10.32
N PRO A 24 -6.23 5.63 -10.22
CA PRO A 24 -6.85 6.95 -10.08
C PRO A 24 -7.69 7.28 -11.33
N ARG A 25 -8.77 8.06 -11.15
CA ARG A 25 -9.65 8.47 -12.26
C ARG A 25 -8.89 9.33 -13.27
N ASP A 26 -8.13 10.29 -12.74
CA ASP A 26 -7.26 11.19 -13.52
C ASP A 26 -5.80 10.80 -13.31
N ARG A 27 -5.15 10.25 -14.35
CA ARG A 27 -3.72 9.88 -14.30
C ARG A 27 -2.80 11.09 -14.47
N ASN A 28 -3.20 12.05 -15.32
CA ASN A 28 -2.46 13.28 -15.62
C ASN A 28 -1.00 13.05 -16.05
N GLY A 29 -0.69 11.90 -16.67
CA GLY A 29 0.64 11.55 -17.13
C GLY A 29 0.68 10.24 -17.95
N PRO A 30 1.75 10.02 -18.72
CA PRO A 30 1.87 8.85 -19.61
C PRO A 30 2.33 7.56 -18.89
N HIS A 31 2.98 7.69 -17.73
CA HIS A 31 3.53 6.55 -16.99
C HIS A 31 2.68 6.20 -15.77
N GLU A 32 2.57 4.90 -15.49
CA GLU A 32 1.86 4.37 -14.33
C GLU A 32 2.81 3.67 -13.37
N ARG A 33 2.79 4.10 -12.12
CA ARG A 33 3.47 3.41 -11.03
C ARG A 33 2.70 3.65 -9.74
N TYR A 34 2.55 2.59 -8.95
CA TYR A 34 1.93 2.64 -7.64
C TYR A 34 3.02 2.51 -6.60
N HIS A 35 2.96 3.36 -5.59
CA HIS A 35 3.87 3.39 -4.46
C HIS A 35 3.06 3.07 -3.21
N LEU A 36 3.62 2.22 -2.34
CA LEU A 36 3.05 1.89 -1.03
C LEU A 36 4.07 2.27 0.03
N GLU A 37 3.65 3.13 0.95
CA GLU A 37 4.41 3.48 2.14
C GLU A 37 3.78 2.83 3.36
N VAL A 38 4.60 2.12 4.14
CA VAL A 38 4.17 1.49 5.38
C VAL A 38 4.90 2.17 6.53
N GLU A 39 4.14 2.74 7.43
CA GLU A 39 4.65 3.41 8.62
C GLU A 39 4.25 2.64 9.88
N ALA A 40 5.16 2.53 10.84
CA ALA A 40 4.87 2.04 12.18
C ALA A 40 5.01 3.23 13.15
N GLY A 41 3.89 3.73 13.67
CA GLY A 41 3.87 5.02 14.36
C GLY A 41 4.18 6.16 13.39
N ASN A 42 5.32 6.83 13.58
CA ASN A 42 5.78 7.96 12.75
C ASN A 42 7.04 7.65 11.92
N THR A 43 7.42 6.38 11.83
CA THR A 43 8.62 5.95 11.12
C THR A 43 8.24 5.14 9.89
N LEU A 44 8.76 5.53 8.73
CA LEU A 44 8.65 4.75 7.50
C LEU A 44 9.46 3.46 7.64
N VAL A 45 8.77 2.32 7.66
CA VAL A 45 9.39 0.99 7.81
C VAL A 45 9.52 0.24 6.49
N ARG A 46 8.65 0.53 5.51
CA ARG A 46 8.73 -0.02 4.15
C ARG A 46 8.30 1.00 3.11
N ASN A 47 8.96 0.96 1.96
CA ASN A 47 8.60 1.71 0.77
C ASN A 47 8.72 0.76 -0.43
N GLU A 48 7.60 0.43 -1.06
CA GLU A 48 7.52 -0.50 -2.17
C GLU A 48 6.88 0.19 -3.38
N SER A 49 7.26 -0.22 -4.60
CA SER A 49 6.63 0.31 -5.80
C SER A 49 6.43 -0.76 -6.87
N HIS A 50 5.22 -0.85 -7.39
CA HIS A 50 4.80 -1.83 -8.38
C HIS A 50 4.11 -1.15 -9.57
N LYS A 51 4.02 -1.88 -10.69
CA LYS A 51 3.23 -1.44 -11.86
C LYS A 51 1.72 -1.51 -11.61
N ASN A 52 1.29 -2.40 -10.73
CA ASN A 52 -0.10 -2.60 -10.35
C ASN A 52 -0.28 -2.24 -8.87
N CYS A 53 -1.46 -1.74 -8.50
CA CYS A 53 -1.79 -1.52 -7.09
C CYS A 53 -2.21 -2.83 -6.40
N ASP A 54 -1.24 -3.72 -6.22
CA ASP A 54 -1.36 -4.98 -5.49
C ASP A 54 -0.06 -5.21 -4.73
N PHE A 55 -0.13 -5.15 -3.40
CA PHE A 55 1.01 -5.24 -2.51
C PHE A 55 0.76 -6.26 -1.41
N ARG A 56 1.67 -7.23 -1.28
CA ARG A 56 1.63 -8.23 -0.23
C ARG A 56 2.73 -7.93 0.79
N VAL A 57 2.36 -7.23 1.85
CA VAL A 57 3.28 -6.85 2.91
C VAL A 57 3.36 -8.01 3.90
N LYS A 58 4.52 -8.67 3.95
CA LYS A 58 4.78 -9.81 4.83
C LYS A 58 5.75 -9.43 5.94
N ASP A 59 5.88 -10.32 6.93
CA ASP A 59 6.87 -10.23 8.00
C ASP A 59 6.77 -8.92 8.78
N LEU A 60 5.54 -8.49 9.07
CA LEU A 60 5.25 -7.38 9.95
C LEU A 60 5.43 -7.81 11.42
N GLN A 61 5.67 -6.85 12.31
CA GLN A 61 5.71 -7.12 13.74
C GLN A 61 4.29 -7.39 14.26
N TYR A 62 4.16 -8.42 15.09
CA TYR A 62 2.90 -8.75 15.75
C TYR A 62 2.48 -7.63 16.70
N SER A 63 1.16 -7.43 16.82
CA SER A 63 0.57 -6.46 17.75
C SER A 63 1.07 -5.01 17.57
N THR A 64 1.53 -4.66 16.37
CA THR A 64 1.97 -3.32 16.02
C THR A 64 0.94 -2.65 15.10
N ASN A 65 0.65 -1.37 15.37
CA ASN A 65 -0.23 -0.57 14.52
C ASN A 65 0.56 -0.01 13.33
N TYR A 66 0.05 -0.25 12.13
CA TYR A 66 0.64 0.20 10.88
C TYR A 66 -0.29 1.15 10.14
N THR A 67 0.29 2.18 9.54
CA THR A 67 -0.38 3.08 8.60
C THR A 67 0.09 2.74 7.19
N PHE A 68 -0.85 2.57 6.26
CA PHE A 68 -0.58 2.29 4.85
C PHE A 68 -1.01 3.50 4.03
N LYS A 69 -0.10 4.07 3.23
CA LYS A 69 -0.34 5.22 2.36
C LYS A 69 -0.08 4.85 0.90
#